data_AF-A0A961L0V3-F1
#
_entry.id   AF-A0A961L0V3-F1
#
_cell.length_a   1.000
_cell.length_b   1.000
_cell.length_c   1.000
_cell.angle_alpha   90.00
_cell.angle_beta   90.00
_cell.angle_gamma   90.00
#
_symmetry.space_group_name_H-M   'P 1'
#
loop_
_entity.id
_entity.type
_entity.pdbx_description
1 polymer ?
#
loop_
_entity_poly.entity_id
_entity_poly.type
_entity_poly.pdbx_seq_one_letter_code
_entity_poly.pdbx_strand_id
1 'polypeptide(L)'
;MDSPPAFLDVTRSYGARRWTGPAPETERLGAAIAQATGQPEIVGRILARLGVAPDEAAGFLAPSLRELMPDPSRLRDMDRAAERFLAAVRRGERIAIFADYDVDGGASAALLLTWLRALGRTATLYVPDRIEEGYGPNVPAMRSLGAGHDLIV
;
A
#
# COMPACT_ATOMS: atom_id res chain seq x y z
N MET A 1 -3.07 -40.81 -7.62
CA MET A 1 -3.13 -40.16 -6.28
C MET A 1 -4.57 -39.72 -6.10
N ASP A 2 -5.25 -40.21 -5.07
CA ASP A 2 -6.63 -39.84 -4.82
C ASP A 2 -6.73 -38.35 -4.49
N SER A 3 -7.76 -37.70 -5.01
CA SER A 3 -8.06 -36.32 -4.65
C SER A 3 -8.48 -36.28 -3.17
N PRO A 4 -8.10 -35.23 -2.41
CA PRO A 4 -8.53 -35.10 -1.02
C PRO A 4 -10.07 -35.18 -0.90
N PRO A 5 -10.65 -35.49 0.26
CA PRO A 5 -12.10 -35.45 0.45
C PRO A 5 -12.64 -34.04 0.18
N ALA A 6 -13.87 -33.96 -0.34
CA ALA A 6 -14.53 -32.67 -0.54
C ALA A 6 -14.82 -32.02 0.82
N PHE A 7 -14.63 -30.71 0.92
CA PHE A 7 -14.89 -30.02 2.18
C PHE A 7 -16.39 -30.04 2.48
N LEU A 8 -16.73 -30.46 3.70
CA LEU A 8 -18.12 -30.66 4.14
C LEU A 8 -18.92 -31.60 3.23
N ASP A 9 -18.24 -32.56 2.59
CA ASP A 9 -18.80 -33.52 1.65
C ASP A 9 -19.50 -32.90 0.42
N VAL A 10 -19.26 -31.61 0.15
CA VAL A 10 -19.86 -30.91 -1.00
C VAL A 10 -19.02 -31.16 -2.25
N THR A 11 -19.28 -32.29 -2.90
CA THR A 11 -18.65 -32.68 -4.18
C THR A 11 -19.17 -31.86 -5.36
N ARG A 12 -20.42 -31.39 -5.30
CA ARG A 12 -21.07 -30.55 -6.32
C ARG A 12 -22.04 -29.55 -5.68
N SER A 13 -21.65 -28.28 -5.65
CA SER A 13 -22.53 -27.17 -5.28
C SER A 13 -23.57 -26.86 -6.37
N TYR A 14 -24.51 -25.96 -6.08
CA TYR A 14 -25.51 -25.48 -7.05
C TYR A 14 -24.88 -25.02 -8.38
N GLY A 15 -23.75 -24.31 -8.32
CA GLY A 15 -22.98 -23.88 -9.50
C GLY A 15 -22.03 -24.93 -10.08
N ALA A 16 -22.24 -26.22 -9.76
CA ALA A 16 -21.40 -27.35 -10.18
C ALA A 16 -19.92 -27.28 -9.75
N ARG A 17 -19.60 -26.55 -8.67
CA ARG A 17 -18.24 -26.48 -8.10
C ARG A 17 -18.09 -27.39 -6.89
N ARG A 18 -16.95 -28.07 -6.76
CA ARG A 18 -16.53 -28.83 -5.57
C ARG A 18 -16.02 -27.87 -4.50
N TRP A 19 -16.36 -28.10 -3.23
CA TRP A 19 -15.82 -27.29 -2.13
C TRP A 19 -14.42 -27.77 -1.73
N THR A 20 -13.50 -26.81 -1.60
CA THR A 20 -12.12 -27.03 -1.16
C THR A 20 -11.93 -26.41 0.22
N GLY A 21 -11.45 -27.22 1.16
CA GLY A 21 -11.17 -26.80 2.52
C GLY A 21 -9.75 -26.28 2.68
N PRO A 22 -9.43 -25.70 3.84
CA PRO A 22 -8.04 -25.43 4.20
C PRO A 22 -7.23 -26.73 4.25
N ALA A 23 -5.93 -26.66 3.97
CA ALA A 23 -5.04 -27.80 4.14
C ALA A 23 -4.92 -28.17 5.64
N PRO A 24 -4.61 -29.44 5.99
CA PRO A 24 -4.43 -29.86 7.38
C PRO A 24 -3.39 -29.02 8.15
N GLU A 25 -2.35 -28.55 7.44
CA GLU A 25 -1.36 -27.65 8.00
C GLU A 25 -1.94 -26.28 8.36
N THR A 26 -2.76 -25.69 7.49
CA THR A 26 -3.45 -24.43 7.76
C THR A 26 -4.41 -24.54 8.95
N GLU A 27 -5.09 -25.68 9.10
CA GLU A 27 -5.93 -25.96 10.27
C GLU A 27 -5.11 -26.03 11.56
N ARG A 28 -3.97 -26.72 11.54
CA ARG A 28 -3.04 -26.78 12.67
C ARG A 28 -2.51 -25.39 13.05
N LEU A 29 -2.09 -24.60 12.06
CA LEU A 29 -1.62 -23.23 12.28
C LEU A 29 -2.74 -22.37 12.87
N GLY A 30 -3.97 -22.49 12.35
CA GLY A 30 -5.11 -21.74 12.85
C GLY A 30 -5.43 -22.05 14.31
N ALA A 31 -5.40 -23.33 14.70
CA ALA A 31 -5.55 -23.73 16.10
C ALA A 31 -4.41 -23.18 16.98
N ALA A 32 -3.17 -23.22 16.50
CA ALA A 32 -2.02 -22.69 17.23
C ALA A 32 -2.12 -21.17 17.44
N ILE A 33 -2.55 -20.41 16.42
CA ILE A 33 -2.78 -18.97 16.51
C ILE A 33 -3.89 -18.66 17.52
N ALA A 34 -5.02 -19.37 17.45
CA ALA A 34 -6.13 -19.17 18.37
C ALA A 34 -5.70 -19.40 19.83
N GLN A 35 -4.93 -20.47 20.08
CA GLN A 35 -4.36 -20.76 21.40
C GLN A 35 -3.38 -19.68 21.86
N ALA A 36 -2.46 -19.25 20.99
CA ALA A 36 -1.42 -18.28 21.33
C ALA A 36 -1.98 -16.87 21.62
N THR A 37 -3.06 -16.49 20.93
CA THR A 37 -3.65 -15.14 21.01
C THR A 37 -4.87 -15.06 21.93
N GLY A 38 -5.43 -16.19 22.35
CA GLY A 38 -6.72 -16.25 23.06
C GLY A 38 -7.93 -15.88 22.21
N GLN A 39 -7.77 -15.78 20.89
CA GLN A 39 -8.83 -15.42 19.96
C GLN A 39 -9.71 -16.63 19.59
N PRO A 40 -10.94 -16.42 19.12
CA PRO A 40 -11.78 -17.50 18.61
C PRO A 40 -11.09 -18.30 17.49
N GLU A 41 -11.34 -19.61 17.40
CA GLU A 41 -10.74 -20.49 16.39
C GLU A 41 -10.89 -19.98 14.95
N ILE A 42 -12.03 -19.35 14.65
CA ILE A 42 -12.30 -18.79 13.32
C ILE A 42 -11.31 -17.67 12.97
N VAL A 43 -10.91 -16.84 13.95
CA VAL A 43 -9.90 -15.80 13.76
C VAL A 43 -8.55 -16.44 13.46
N GLY A 44 -8.16 -17.45 14.24
CA GLY A 44 -6.93 -18.20 14.01
C GLY A 44 -6.88 -18.83 12.62
N ARG A 45 -7.96 -19.49 12.18
CA ARG A 45 -8.08 -20.07 10.83
C ARG A 45 -7.97 -19.03 9.71
N ILE A 46 -8.55 -17.84 9.90
CA ILE A 46 -8.43 -16.74 8.92
C ILE A 46 -6.98 -16.25 8.85
N LEU A 47 -6.32 -16.05 9.99
CA LEU A 47 -4.93 -15.61 10.05
C LEU A 47 -3.97 -16.62 9.42
N ALA A 48 -4.16 -17.92 9.69
CA ALA A 48 -3.39 -18.99 9.05
C ALA A 48 -3.56 -19.00 7.52
N ARG A 49 -4.77 -18.72 7.02
CA ARG A 49 -5.03 -18.59 5.57
C ARG A 49 -4.36 -17.37 4.95
N LEU A 50 -4.15 -16.31 5.72
CA LEU A 50 -3.41 -15.12 5.31
C LEU A 50 -1.89 -15.32 5.39
N GLY A 51 -1.42 -16.48 5.85
CA GLY A 51 0.01 -16.79 5.98
C GLY A 51 0.66 -16.20 7.23
N VAL A 52 -0.13 -15.74 8.20
CA VAL A 52 0.37 -15.14 9.44
C VAL A 52 0.88 -16.25 10.37
N ALA A 53 2.11 -16.13 10.86
CA ALA A 53 2.66 -17.09 11.81
C ALA A 53 2.07 -16.88 13.23
N PRO A 54 2.02 -17.93 14.09
CA PRO A 54 1.50 -17.81 15.46
C PRO A 54 2.15 -16.69 16.30
N ASP A 55 3.44 -16.47 16.12
CA ASP A 55 4.22 -15.43 16.81
C ASP A 55 4.00 -14.01 16.24
N GLU A 56 3.55 -13.89 14.99
CA GLU A 56 3.21 -12.61 14.34
C GLU A 56 1.76 -12.19 14.58
N ALA A 57 0.89 -13.12 14.99
CA ALA A 57 -0.55 -12.93 15.04
C ALA A 57 -1.00 -11.77 15.94
N ALA A 58 -0.34 -11.55 17.07
CA ALA A 58 -0.66 -10.45 17.97
C ALA A 58 -0.42 -9.08 17.29
N GLY A 59 0.73 -8.91 16.61
CA GLY A 59 1.07 -7.69 15.89
C GLY A 59 0.19 -7.48 14.65
N PHE A 60 -0.23 -8.56 13.99
CA PHE A 60 -1.18 -8.47 12.87
C PHE A 60 -2.56 -7.97 13.32
N LEU A 61 -3.05 -8.43 14.48
CA LEU A 61 -4.36 -8.04 15.02
C LEU A 61 -4.38 -6.65 15.64
N ALA A 62 -3.25 -6.20 16.18
CA ALA A 62 -3.08 -4.89 16.80
C ALA A 62 -1.91 -4.12 16.15
N PRO A 63 -2.01 -3.78 14.86
CA PRO A 63 -0.92 -3.14 14.15
C PRO A 63 -0.66 -1.75 14.71
N SER A 64 0.61 -1.42 14.94
CA SER A 64 1.03 -0.07 15.30
C SER A 64 1.94 0.53 14.25
N LEU A 65 1.80 1.82 13.97
CA LEU A 65 2.72 2.52 13.06
C LEU A 65 4.17 2.42 13.56
N ARG A 66 4.38 2.42 14.88
CA ARG A 66 5.73 2.30 15.46
C ARG A 66 6.43 1.00 15.08
N GLU A 67 5.69 -0.12 15.08
CA GLU A 67 6.26 -1.44 14.81
C GLU A 67 6.33 -1.74 13.31
N LEU A 68 5.38 -1.19 12.53
CA LEU A 68 5.26 -1.49 11.12
C LEU A 68 5.93 -0.49 10.19
N MET A 69 6.30 0.71 10.65
CA MET A 69 6.92 1.71 9.80
C MET A 69 8.31 1.24 9.38
N PRO A 70 8.51 0.86 8.10
CA PRO A 70 9.84 0.51 7.62
C PRO A 70 10.70 1.76 7.57
N ASP A 71 12.02 1.57 7.63
CA ASP A 71 12.95 2.65 7.31
C ASP A 71 12.72 3.11 5.86
N PRO A 72 12.26 4.36 5.61
CA PRO A 72 11.97 4.84 4.27
C PRO A 72 13.22 4.89 3.40
N SER A 73 14.42 4.99 3.99
CA SER A 73 15.72 5.00 3.30
C SER A 73 16.00 3.71 2.53
N ARG A 74 15.22 2.64 2.79
CA ARG A 74 15.26 1.39 2.02
C ARG A 74 14.69 1.54 0.60
N LEU A 75 13.87 2.55 0.35
CA LEU A 75 13.38 2.85 -0.99
C LEU A 75 14.53 3.44 -1.83
N ARG A 76 14.65 2.96 -3.07
CA ARG A 76 15.73 3.37 -3.97
C ARG A 76 15.74 4.89 -4.13
N ASP A 77 16.90 5.50 -3.89
CA ASP A 77 17.13 6.94 -4.00
C ASP A 77 16.25 7.82 -3.08
N MET A 78 15.64 7.26 -2.03
CA MET A 78 14.76 8.03 -1.13
C MET A 78 15.48 9.19 -0.43
N ASP A 79 16.67 8.94 0.13
CA ASP A 79 17.45 9.99 0.80
C ASP A 79 17.81 11.11 -0.18
N ARG A 80 18.24 10.74 -1.39
CA ARG A 80 18.56 11.70 -2.44
C ARG A 80 17.35 12.52 -2.86
N ALA A 81 16.17 11.90 -2.99
CA ALA A 81 14.93 12.58 -3.32
C ALA A 81 14.51 13.55 -2.20
N ALA A 82 14.56 13.10 -0.95
CA ALA A 82 14.25 13.92 0.23
C ALA A 82 15.21 15.12 0.34
N GLU A 83 16.51 14.91 0.17
CA GLU A 83 17.51 15.98 0.15
C GLU A 83 17.25 17.01 -0.96
N ARG A 84 16.95 16.55 -2.19
CA ARG A 84 16.64 17.43 -3.32
C ARG A 84 15.37 18.26 -3.07
N PHE A 85 14.34 17.64 -2.51
CA PHE A 85 13.08 18.31 -2.17
C PHE A 85 13.29 19.35 -1.06
N LEU A 86 13.99 18.98 0.02
CA LEU A 86 14.32 19.90 1.11
C LEU A 86 15.20 21.07 0.64
N ALA A 87 16.14 20.83 -0.28
CA ALA A 87 16.92 21.90 -0.89
C ALA A 87 16.03 22.90 -1.64
N ALA A 88 15.04 22.42 -2.41
CA ALA A 88 14.07 23.28 -3.11
C ALA A 88 13.29 24.16 -2.13
N VAL A 89 12.78 23.54 -1.06
CA VAL A 89 11.99 24.22 -0.01
C VAL A 89 12.79 25.30 0.69
N ARG A 90 14.05 25.00 1.06
CA ARG A 90 14.95 25.97 1.73
C ARG A 90 15.32 27.12 0.81
N ARG A 91 15.54 26.86 -0.48
CA ARG A 91 15.90 27.87 -1.49
C ARG A 91 14.69 28.68 -1.99
N GLY A 92 13.47 28.26 -1.68
CA GLY A 92 12.27 28.92 -2.19
C GLY A 92 12.06 28.70 -3.70
N GLU A 93 12.52 27.55 -4.21
CA GLU A 93 12.30 27.11 -5.58
C GLU A 93 10.80 26.94 -5.86
N ARG A 94 10.38 27.20 -7.11
CA ARG A 94 9.03 26.90 -7.58
C ARG A 94 8.90 25.39 -7.76
N ILE A 95 8.00 24.79 -6.99
CA ILE A 95 7.76 23.35 -6.98
C ILE A 95 6.44 23.06 -7.71
N ALA A 96 6.47 22.09 -8.63
CA ALA A 96 5.28 21.41 -9.13
C ALA A 96 5.20 20.01 -8.52
N ILE A 97 4.01 19.58 -8.13
CA ILE A 97 3.69 18.21 -7.73
C ILE A 97 2.88 17.61 -8.86
N PHE A 98 3.44 16.62 -9.54
CA PHE A 98 2.76 15.83 -10.56
C PHE A 98 2.12 14.62 -9.87
N ALA A 99 0.81 14.62 -9.79
CA ALA A 99 0.03 13.59 -9.12
C ALA A 99 -0.72 12.73 -10.14
N ASP A 100 -0.96 11.48 -9.78
CA ASP A 100 -1.88 10.64 -10.52
C ASP A 100 -3.35 10.94 -10.14
N TYR A 101 -4.28 10.56 -11.01
CA TYR A 101 -5.72 10.86 -10.85
C TYR A 101 -6.44 9.95 -9.84
N ASP A 102 -5.81 8.88 -9.39
CA ASP A 102 -6.41 7.96 -8.42
C ASP A 102 -6.31 8.47 -6.97
N VAL A 103 -6.91 7.71 -6.05
CA VAL A 103 -7.06 8.14 -4.65
C VAL A 103 -5.70 8.23 -3.95
N ASP A 104 -4.77 7.33 -4.26
CA ASP A 104 -3.41 7.33 -3.75
C ASP A 104 -2.57 8.47 -4.33
N GLY A 105 -2.68 8.77 -5.62
CA GLY A 105 -2.07 9.96 -6.23
C GLY A 105 -2.56 11.26 -5.59
N GLY A 106 -3.88 11.42 -5.47
CA GLY A 106 -4.50 12.58 -4.82
C GLY A 106 -4.13 12.72 -3.34
N ALA A 107 -4.14 11.63 -2.58
CA ALA A 107 -3.78 11.64 -1.16
C ALA A 107 -2.31 11.99 -0.93
N SER A 108 -1.40 11.44 -1.76
CA SER A 108 0.04 11.72 -1.68
C SER A 108 0.34 13.18 -2.00
N ALA A 109 -0.30 13.74 -3.03
CA ALA A 109 -0.17 15.15 -3.37
C ALA A 109 -0.72 16.07 -2.26
N ALA A 110 -1.87 15.72 -1.69
CA ALA A 110 -2.45 16.46 -0.57
C ALA A 110 -1.53 16.48 0.66
N LEU A 111 -0.83 15.37 0.94
CA LEU A 111 0.14 15.28 2.04
C LEU A 111 1.29 16.27 1.83
N LEU A 112 1.92 16.26 0.64
CA LEU A 112 3.02 17.18 0.32
C LEU A 112 2.58 18.64 0.33
N LEU A 113 1.42 18.95 -0.26
CA LEU A 113 0.86 20.30 -0.26
C LEU A 113 0.55 20.80 1.15
N THR A 114 0.00 19.95 2.01
CA THR A 114 -0.30 20.31 3.41
C THR A 114 0.98 20.58 4.18
N TRP A 115 2.01 19.75 3.99
CA TRP A 115 3.32 19.93 4.61
C TRP A 115 4.00 21.23 4.13
N LEU A 116 3.97 21.54 2.83
CA LEU A 116 4.50 22.79 2.29
C LEU A 116 3.76 24.02 2.84
N ARG A 117 2.42 23.96 2.92
CA ARG A 117 1.61 25.05 3.49
C ARG A 117 1.93 25.30 4.96
N ALA A 118 2.18 24.25 5.74
CA ALA A 118 2.62 24.39 7.14
C ALA A 118 3.96 25.14 7.26
N LEU A 119 4.78 25.14 6.21
CA LEU A 119 6.03 25.91 6.11
C LEU A 119 5.85 27.27 5.41
N GLY A 120 4.61 27.71 5.14
CA GLY A 120 4.34 28.96 4.42
C GLY A 120 4.73 28.92 2.94
N ARG A 121 4.84 27.73 2.35
CA ARG A 121 5.16 27.52 0.93
C ARG A 121 3.93 27.04 0.15
N THR A 122 3.95 27.27 -1.15
CA THR A 122 2.96 26.75 -2.09
C THR A 122 3.66 25.96 -3.20
N ALA A 123 2.91 25.07 -3.85
CA ALA A 123 3.34 24.33 -5.02
C ALA A 123 2.19 24.26 -6.02
N THR A 124 2.53 24.17 -7.30
CA THR A 124 1.56 23.89 -8.37
C THR A 124 1.19 22.42 -8.31
N LEU A 125 -0.10 22.11 -8.28
CA LEU A 125 -0.59 20.74 -8.45
C LEU A 125 -0.90 20.51 -9.92
N TYR A 126 -0.38 19.43 -10.48
CA TYR A 126 -0.74 18.94 -11.80
C TYR A 126 -1.30 17.53 -11.70
N VAL A 127 -2.50 17.30 -12.23
CA VAL A 127 -3.13 15.99 -12.37
C VAL A 127 -3.48 15.83 -13.84
N PRO A 128 -2.92 14.85 -14.56
CA PRO A 128 -3.19 14.68 -15.98
C PRO A 128 -4.64 14.27 -16.22
N ASP A 129 -5.23 14.73 -17.33
CA ASP A 129 -6.50 14.18 -17.78
C ASP A 129 -6.29 12.74 -18.28
N ARG A 130 -6.94 11.78 -17.61
CA ARG A 130 -6.77 10.35 -17.92
C ARG A 130 -7.17 10.00 -19.35
N ILE A 131 -8.20 10.66 -19.90
CA ILE A 131 -8.77 10.35 -21.21
C ILE A 131 -7.94 11.00 -22.31
N GLU A 132 -7.51 12.24 -22.10
CA GLU A 132 -6.80 13.02 -23.12
C GLU A 132 -5.28 12.83 -23.09
N GLU A 133 -4.67 12.73 -21.90
CA GLU A 133 -3.22 12.67 -21.72
C GLU A 133 -2.70 11.27 -21.40
N GLY A 134 -3.57 10.37 -20.93
CA GLY A 134 -3.20 9.03 -20.51
C GLY A 134 -2.64 8.96 -19.08
N TYR A 135 -1.87 7.91 -18.80
CA TYR A 135 -1.38 7.60 -17.45
C TYR A 135 0.05 8.09 -17.23
N GLY A 136 0.28 8.76 -16.09
CA GLY A 136 1.62 9.11 -15.61
C GLY A 136 2.32 10.25 -16.37
N PRO A 137 3.64 10.42 -16.13
CA PRO A 137 4.42 11.50 -16.73
C PRO A 137 4.43 11.45 -18.26
N ASN A 138 4.01 12.54 -18.89
CA ASN A 138 4.01 12.68 -20.34
C ASN A 138 4.90 13.85 -20.80
N VAL A 139 5.44 13.76 -22.03
CA VAL A 139 6.40 14.75 -22.55
C VAL A 139 5.81 16.18 -22.59
N PRO A 140 4.58 16.41 -23.06
CA PRO A 140 3.95 17.73 -23.02
C PRO A 140 3.89 18.34 -21.61
N ALA A 141 3.40 17.58 -20.62
CA ALA A 141 3.26 18.03 -19.24
C ALA A 141 4.64 18.32 -18.62
N MET A 142 5.62 17.44 -18.80
CA MET A 142 6.98 17.63 -18.28
C MET A 142 7.65 18.87 -18.87
N ARG A 143 7.45 19.15 -20.17
CA ARG A 143 7.97 20.36 -20.81
C ARG A 143 7.28 21.62 -20.29
N SER A 144 5.95 21.59 -20.15
CA SER A 144 5.16 22.71 -19.64
C SER A 144 5.56 23.05 -18.20
N LEU A 145 5.57 22.04 -17.31
CA LEU A 145 5.96 22.21 -15.92
C LEU A 145 7.42 22.63 -15.77
N GLY A 146 8.34 22.03 -16.54
CA GLY A 146 9.76 22.34 -16.49
C GLY A 146 10.12 23.74 -16.99
N ALA A 147 9.26 24.40 -17.78
CA ALA A 147 9.44 25.79 -18.17
C ALA A 147 9.10 26.78 -17.04
N GLY A 148 8.23 26.39 -16.10
CA GLY A 148 7.72 27.26 -15.04
C GLY A 148 8.19 26.92 -13.61
N HIS A 149 8.84 25.76 -13.42
CA HIS A 149 9.20 25.24 -12.10
C HIS A 149 10.66 24.79 -12.07
N ASP A 150 11.28 24.93 -10.90
CA ASP A 150 12.68 24.55 -10.70
C ASP A 150 12.80 23.09 -10.21
N LEU A 151 11.69 22.53 -9.70
CA LEU A 151 11.55 21.13 -9.32
C LEU A 151 10.14 20.61 -9.69
N ILE A 152 10.09 19.46 -10.35
CA ILE A 152 8.89 18.63 -10.48
C ILE A 152 9.07 17.44 -9.53
N VAL A 153 8.11 17.25 -8.65
CA VAL A 153 8.00 16.11 -7.72
C VAL A 153 6.96 15.15 -8.25
#